data_AF-A0A4R9B3A8-F1
#
_entry.id   AF-A0A4R9B3A8-F1
#
_cell.length_a   1.000
_cell.length_b   1.000
_cell.length_c   1.000
_cell.angle_alpha   90.00
_cell.angle_beta   90.00
_cell.angle_gamma   90.00
#
_symmetry.space_group_name_H-M   'P 1'
#
loop_
_entity.id
_entity.type
_entity.pdbx_description
1 polymer ?
#
loop_
_entity_poly.entity_id
_entity_poly.type
_entity_poly.pdbx_seq_one_letter_code
_entity_poly.pdbx_strand_id
1 'polypeptide(L)'
;MTRRYVPLDSQSREVLARTRYGALTCADSPDGERWWLLLDPTEAGHFTPAGTAIDLGDTKPTTEELRSIVARLGFVTSTDWEEPRFASFRSDFGMPVLTARVSTPQQIKADEQRARRVEEIDREEAVAELKREATWRTSIAIAASAGLLAALLNWPAGYYGLMRLMLLVTCVVLGVLVHRATACPWPWFFGLALVALIWNPVVPIWMSREAWIPLDVAGAVFFAMLASWSKGRLPSKALPRTQSIL
;
A
#
# COMPACT_ATOMS: atom_id res chain seq x y z
N MET A 1 -22.40 6.56 -38.89
CA MET A 1 -21.03 7.12 -38.83
C MET A 1 -20.08 6.09 -39.40
N THR A 2 -19.43 6.38 -40.51
CA THR A 2 -18.46 5.48 -41.16
C THR A 2 -17.17 5.51 -40.35
N ARG A 3 -16.83 4.42 -39.64
CA ARG A 3 -15.57 4.33 -38.89
C ARG A 3 -14.41 4.22 -39.91
N ARG A 4 -13.44 5.15 -39.84
CA ARG A 4 -12.22 5.08 -40.67
C ARG A 4 -11.14 4.35 -39.88
N TYR A 5 -10.93 3.09 -40.23
CA TYR A 5 -9.75 2.36 -39.78
C TYR A 5 -8.54 2.79 -40.63
N VAL A 6 -7.40 2.94 -39.97
CA VAL A 6 -6.15 3.32 -40.62
C VAL A 6 -5.30 2.05 -40.77
N PRO A 7 -4.84 1.70 -41.99
CA PRO A 7 -4.06 0.51 -42.21
C PRO A 7 -2.68 0.62 -41.52
N LEU A 8 -2.16 -0.52 -41.07
CA LEU A 8 -0.99 -0.61 -40.20
C LEU A 8 0.29 -0.03 -40.82
N ASP A 9 0.45 -0.18 -42.13
CA ASP A 9 1.57 0.34 -42.92
C ASP A 9 1.63 1.88 -42.96
N SER A 10 0.47 2.53 -42.76
CA SER A 10 0.36 3.98 -42.71
C SER A 10 0.50 4.58 -41.30
N GLN A 11 0.60 3.73 -40.26
CA GLN A 11 0.75 4.15 -38.87
C GLN A 11 2.22 4.40 -38.53
N SER A 12 2.51 5.51 -37.85
CA SER A 12 3.88 5.77 -37.42
C SER A 12 4.29 4.80 -36.30
N ARG A 13 5.58 4.46 -36.25
CA ARG A 13 6.16 3.64 -35.16
C ARG A 13 5.88 4.24 -33.78
N GLU A 14 5.73 5.56 -33.67
CA GLU A 14 5.39 6.24 -32.42
C GLU A 14 3.95 5.94 -31.95
N VAL A 15 2.98 5.82 -32.86
CA VAL A 15 1.61 5.45 -32.49
C VAL A 15 1.56 4.00 -32.03
N LEU A 16 2.25 3.10 -32.75
CA LEU A 16 2.39 1.70 -32.36
C LEU A 16 3.14 1.54 -31.02
N ALA A 17 4.10 2.40 -30.72
CA ALA A 17 4.80 2.43 -29.44
C ALA A 17 3.94 2.93 -28.26
N ARG A 18 2.71 3.43 -28.53
CA ARG A 18 1.72 3.81 -27.51
C ARG A 18 0.59 2.79 -27.37
N THR A 19 0.48 1.83 -28.29
CA THR A 19 -0.48 0.71 -28.20
C THR A 19 -0.24 -0.10 -26.92
N ARG A 20 -1.31 -0.37 -26.17
CA ARG A 20 -1.27 -1.19 -24.94
C ARG A 20 -2.18 -2.42 -24.99
N TYR A 21 -3.16 -2.44 -25.89
CA TYR A 21 -4.14 -3.51 -25.99
C TYR A 21 -4.29 -3.97 -27.44
N GLY A 22 -4.42 -5.28 -27.63
CA GLY A 22 -4.80 -5.91 -28.89
C GLY A 22 -6.12 -6.64 -28.72
N ALA A 23 -7.18 -6.16 -29.35
CA ALA A 23 -8.47 -6.81 -29.42
C ALA A 23 -8.65 -7.49 -30.78
N LEU A 24 -8.87 -8.79 -30.78
CA LEU A 24 -9.31 -9.53 -31.96
C LEU A 24 -10.83 -9.49 -32.04
N THR A 25 -11.36 -8.95 -33.13
CA THR A 25 -12.80 -8.90 -33.39
C THR A 25 -13.10 -9.52 -34.76
N CYS A 26 -14.19 -10.27 -34.85
CA CYS A 26 -14.79 -10.60 -36.14
C CYS A 26 -15.83 -9.53 -36.46
N ALA A 27 -15.77 -8.97 -37.65
CA ALA A 27 -16.74 -7.99 -38.13
C ALA A 27 -17.31 -8.43 -39.48
N ASP A 28 -18.62 -8.30 -39.63
CA ASP A 28 -19.28 -8.55 -40.91
C ASP A 28 -18.83 -7.49 -41.93
N SER A 29 -18.20 -7.96 -43.01
CA SER A 29 -17.89 -7.17 -44.19
C SER A 29 -18.98 -7.39 -45.24
N PRO A 30 -19.25 -6.44 -46.14
CA PRO A 30 -20.12 -6.66 -47.31
C PRO A 30 -19.73 -7.90 -48.14
N ASP A 31 -18.45 -8.30 -48.06
CA ASP A 31 -17.86 -9.42 -48.80
C ASP A 31 -17.83 -10.75 -48.00
N GLY A 32 -18.31 -10.78 -46.75
CA GLY A 32 -18.29 -11.96 -45.87
C GLY A 32 -17.78 -11.68 -44.45
N GLU A 33 -17.71 -12.71 -43.60
CA GLU A 33 -17.10 -12.59 -42.27
C GLU A 33 -15.58 -12.34 -42.40
N ARG A 34 -15.09 -11.23 -41.84
CA ARG A 34 -13.65 -10.90 -41.82
C ARG A 34 -13.13 -10.71 -40.42
N TRP A 35 -11.94 -11.23 -40.18
CA TRP A 35 -11.26 -11.13 -38.89
C TRP A 35 -10.34 -9.91 -38.87
N TRP A 36 -10.44 -9.12 -37.82
CA TRP A 36 -9.65 -7.91 -37.64
C TRP A 36 -8.92 -7.94 -36.29
N LEU A 37 -7.62 -7.66 -36.32
CA LEU A 37 -6.84 -7.37 -35.11
C LEU A 37 -6.83 -5.86 -34.90
N LEU A 38 -7.55 -5.40 -33.89
CA LEU A 38 -7.59 -4.02 -33.44
C LEU A 38 -6.50 -3.80 -32.39
N LEU A 39 -5.60 -2.87 -32.66
CA LEU A 39 -4.58 -2.40 -31.73
C LEU A 39 -5.05 -1.05 -31.15
N ASP A 40 -5.42 -1.05 -29.89
CA ASP A 40 -5.97 0.11 -29.18
C ASP A 40 -4.88 0.77 -28.30
N PRO A 41 -4.60 2.09 -28.49
CA PRO A 41 -3.68 2.85 -27.66
C PRO A 41 -4.20 3.24 -26.27
N THR A 42 -5.48 3.03 -25.94
CA THR A 42 -6.08 3.70 -24.78
C THR A 42 -5.85 2.98 -23.43
N GLU A 43 -5.42 3.74 -22.42
CA GLU A 43 -5.23 3.33 -21.01
C GLU A 43 -6.54 3.32 -20.18
N ALA A 44 -7.65 3.84 -20.71
CA ALA A 44 -8.74 4.36 -19.88
C ALA A 44 -10.05 3.55 -19.86
N GLY A 45 -10.05 2.27 -20.29
CA GLY A 45 -11.27 1.44 -20.26
C GLY A 45 -12.40 1.91 -21.20
N HIS A 46 -12.18 2.98 -21.95
CA HIS A 46 -13.06 3.46 -23.02
C HIS A 46 -12.39 3.16 -24.36
N PHE A 47 -12.98 2.23 -25.10
CA PHE A 47 -12.56 1.86 -26.45
C PHE A 47 -12.72 3.10 -27.33
N THR A 48 -11.62 3.78 -27.66
CA THR A 48 -11.70 4.87 -28.62
C THR A 48 -11.63 4.27 -30.03
N PRO A 49 -12.59 4.57 -30.92
CA PRO A 49 -12.66 3.96 -32.26
C PRO A 49 -11.53 4.41 -33.22
N ALA A 50 -10.45 4.99 -32.69
CA ALA A 50 -9.26 5.47 -33.41
C ALA A 50 -8.07 4.49 -33.32
N GLY A 51 -8.35 3.20 -33.06
CA GLY A 51 -7.34 2.14 -33.06
C GLY A 51 -6.87 1.76 -34.47
N THR A 52 -5.69 1.16 -34.54
CA THR A 52 -5.18 0.56 -35.78
C THR A 52 -5.85 -0.77 -36.00
N ALA A 53 -6.35 -1.06 -37.20
CA ALA A 53 -6.91 -2.36 -37.54
C ALA A 53 -6.02 -3.08 -38.55
N ILE A 54 -5.85 -4.38 -38.36
CA ILE A 54 -5.14 -5.27 -39.27
C ILE A 54 -6.16 -6.28 -39.77
N ASP A 55 -6.37 -6.30 -41.09
CA ASP A 55 -7.18 -7.33 -41.75
C ASP A 55 -6.43 -8.67 -41.69
N LEU A 56 -7.07 -9.69 -41.15
CA LEU A 56 -6.54 -11.05 -41.03
C LEU A 56 -7.15 -11.98 -42.09
N GLY A 57 -8.07 -11.47 -42.92
CA GLY A 57 -8.77 -12.21 -43.94
C GLY A 57 -10.03 -12.93 -43.44
N ASP A 58 -10.46 -13.91 -44.23
CA ASP A 58 -11.79 -14.53 -44.09
C ASP A 58 -11.76 -15.79 -43.21
N THR A 59 -10.57 -16.28 -42.85
CA THR A 59 -10.38 -17.44 -41.98
C THR A 59 -10.04 -17.01 -40.57
N LYS A 60 -10.68 -17.62 -39.57
CA LYS A 60 -10.35 -17.38 -38.16
C LYS A 60 -8.89 -17.78 -37.89
N PRO A 61 -8.01 -16.83 -37.49
CA PRO A 61 -6.62 -17.15 -37.22
C PRO A 61 -6.50 -17.98 -35.93
N THR A 62 -5.55 -18.91 -35.94
CA THR A 62 -5.17 -19.69 -34.76
C THR A 62 -4.41 -18.83 -33.76
N THR A 63 -4.37 -19.26 -32.48
CA THR A 63 -3.61 -18.56 -31.42
C THR A 63 -2.13 -18.39 -31.79
N GLU A 64 -1.54 -19.39 -32.45
CA GLU A 64 -0.13 -19.36 -32.86
C GLU A 64 0.11 -18.39 -34.04
N GLU A 65 -0.81 -18.34 -35.01
CA GLU A 65 -0.75 -17.34 -36.07
C GLU A 65 -0.86 -15.92 -35.51
N LEU A 66 -1.76 -15.69 -34.56
CA LEU A 66 -1.89 -14.40 -33.87
C LEU A 66 -0.60 -14.02 -33.13
N ARG A 67 -0.01 -14.95 -32.37
CA ARG A 67 1.30 -14.72 -31.72
C ARG A 67 2.38 -14.38 -32.75
N SER A 68 2.44 -15.09 -33.88
CA SER A 68 3.42 -14.82 -34.95
C SER A 68 3.23 -13.46 -35.60
N ILE A 69 1.98 -13.01 -35.80
CA ILE A 69 1.65 -11.70 -36.36
C ILE A 69 2.09 -10.62 -35.37
N VAL A 70 1.69 -10.73 -34.10
CA VAL A 70 2.04 -9.76 -33.05
C VAL A 70 3.55 -9.69 -32.83
N ALA A 71 4.25 -10.83 -32.85
CA ALA A 71 5.72 -10.89 -32.73
C ALA A 71 6.43 -10.22 -33.92
N ARG A 72 5.97 -10.43 -35.15
CA ARG A 72 6.52 -9.75 -36.35
C ARG A 72 6.37 -8.24 -36.28
N LEU A 73 5.36 -7.75 -35.57
CA LEU A 73 5.11 -6.33 -35.34
C LEU A 73 5.92 -5.74 -34.17
N GLY A 74 6.77 -6.56 -33.51
CA GLY A 74 7.64 -6.11 -32.41
C GLY A 74 6.95 -6.05 -31.05
N PHE A 75 5.78 -6.68 -30.92
CA PHE A 75 5.01 -6.71 -29.68
C PHE A 75 5.10 -8.09 -29.00
N VAL A 76 4.80 -8.10 -27.70
CA VAL A 76 4.71 -9.30 -26.85
C VAL A 76 3.33 -9.36 -26.23
N THR A 77 2.73 -10.55 -26.24
CA THR A 77 1.42 -10.81 -25.62
C THR A 77 1.62 -11.27 -24.17
N SER A 78 1.02 -10.57 -23.19
CA SER A 78 1.20 -10.89 -21.77
C SER A 78 0.15 -11.86 -21.19
N THR A 79 -0.85 -12.25 -21.99
CA THR A 79 -1.97 -13.11 -21.60
C THR A 79 -2.22 -14.12 -22.70
N ASP A 80 -2.54 -15.35 -22.32
CA ASP A 80 -2.99 -16.35 -23.29
C ASP A 80 -4.34 -15.94 -23.89
N TRP A 81 -4.42 -16.04 -25.22
CA TRP A 81 -5.64 -15.78 -25.97
C TRP A 81 -6.75 -16.80 -25.69
N GLU A 82 -6.41 -17.90 -25.00
CA GLU A 82 -7.32 -19.00 -24.66
C GLU A 82 -8.13 -18.72 -23.38
N GLU A 83 -7.59 -17.90 -22.47
CA GLU A 83 -8.28 -17.48 -21.24
C GLU A 83 -8.41 -15.96 -21.21
N PRO A 84 -9.39 -15.38 -21.94
CA PRO A 84 -9.64 -13.94 -21.89
C PRO A 84 -10.05 -13.54 -20.46
N ARG A 85 -9.10 -13.01 -19.69
CA ARG A 85 -9.35 -12.51 -18.32
C ARG A 85 -10.27 -11.31 -18.28
N PHE A 86 -10.40 -10.61 -19.41
CA PHE A 86 -11.35 -9.51 -19.56
C PHE A 86 -12.63 -10.09 -20.14
N ALA A 87 -13.76 -9.85 -19.46
CA ALA A 87 -15.08 -10.27 -19.90
C ALA A 87 -15.23 -9.97 -21.39
N SER A 88 -15.64 -10.98 -22.17
CA SER A 88 -15.89 -10.83 -23.60
C SER A 88 -16.77 -9.60 -23.80
N PHE A 89 -16.17 -8.49 -24.23
CA PHE A 89 -16.93 -7.33 -24.62
C PHE A 89 -17.76 -7.82 -25.81
N ARG A 90 -19.09 -7.82 -25.63
CA ARG A 90 -19.95 -7.86 -26.81
C ARG A 90 -19.67 -6.55 -27.52
N SER A 91 -19.19 -6.63 -28.75
CA SER A 91 -19.13 -5.44 -29.60
C SER A 91 -20.54 -4.82 -29.67
N ASP A 92 -20.65 -3.59 -30.17
CA ASP A 92 -21.96 -2.98 -30.49
C ASP A 92 -22.82 -3.89 -31.41
N PHE A 93 -22.23 -4.94 -31.99
CA PHE A 93 -22.82 -5.97 -32.86
C PHE A 93 -23.11 -7.31 -32.16
N GLY A 94 -22.91 -7.43 -30.84
CA GLY A 94 -23.23 -8.64 -30.08
C GLY A 94 -22.22 -9.78 -30.19
N MET A 95 -21.11 -9.58 -30.92
CA MET A 95 -20.11 -10.63 -31.20
C MET A 95 -19.06 -10.72 -30.08
N PRO A 96 -18.57 -11.92 -29.74
CA PRO A 96 -17.51 -12.11 -28.76
C PRO A 96 -16.17 -11.56 -29.30
N VAL A 97 -15.54 -10.66 -28.54
CA VAL A 97 -14.21 -10.11 -28.83
C VAL A 97 -13.18 -10.82 -27.95
N LEU A 98 -12.13 -11.37 -28.57
CA LEU A 98 -10.99 -11.94 -27.84
C LEU A 98 -9.98 -10.81 -27.60
N THR A 99 -9.78 -10.42 -26.35
CA THR A 99 -8.84 -9.35 -26.01
C THR A 99 -7.60 -9.92 -25.36
N ALA A 100 -6.42 -9.54 -25.88
CA ALA A 100 -5.15 -9.76 -25.19
C ALA A 100 -4.44 -8.42 -24.96
N ARG A 101 -3.68 -8.34 -23.87
CA ARG A 101 -2.80 -7.20 -23.66
C ARG A 101 -1.54 -7.39 -24.51
N VAL A 102 -1.23 -6.36 -25.29
CA VAL A 102 -0.12 -6.37 -26.25
C VAL A 102 0.77 -5.19 -25.91
N SER A 103 2.01 -5.47 -25.52
CA SER A 103 2.97 -4.45 -25.09
C SER A 103 4.29 -4.61 -25.82
N THR A 104 5.03 -3.53 -26.01
CA THR A 104 6.41 -3.61 -26.51
C THR A 104 7.36 -4.10 -25.40
N PRO A 105 8.49 -4.76 -25.72
CA PRO A 105 9.47 -5.17 -24.70
C PRO A 105 10.00 -4.00 -23.85
N GLN A 106 10.10 -2.81 -24.43
CA GLN A 106 10.49 -1.60 -23.71
C GLN A 106 9.43 -1.15 -22.70
N GLN A 107 8.16 -1.20 -23.08
CA GLN A 107 7.06 -0.89 -22.17
C GLN A 107 6.94 -1.92 -21.05
N ILE A 108 7.14 -3.22 -21.32
CA ILE A 108 7.13 -4.25 -20.26
C ILE A 108 8.19 -3.92 -19.20
N LYS A 109 9.42 -3.62 -19.64
CA LYS A 109 10.49 -3.17 -18.72
C LYS A 109 10.11 -1.88 -17.99
N ALA A 110 9.47 -0.93 -18.66
CA ALA A 110 9.04 0.34 -18.04
C ALA A 110 7.92 0.12 -17.01
N ASP A 111 6.95 -0.75 -17.30
CA ASP A 111 5.85 -1.12 -16.41
C ASP A 111 6.39 -1.90 -15.20
N GLU A 112 7.34 -2.83 -15.39
CA GLU A 112 8.05 -3.52 -14.30
C GLU A 112 8.80 -2.52 -13.41
N GLN A 113 9.49 -1.54 -13.99
CA GLN A 113 10.18 -0.50 -13.23
C GLN A 113 9.19 0.43 -12.49
N ARG A 114 8.03 0.72 -13.08
CA ARG A 114 6.96 1.48 -12.40
C ARG A 114 6.40 0.68 -11.22
N ALA A 115 6.10 -0.60 -11.41
CA ALA A 115 5.62 -1.48 -10.35
C ALA A 115 6.62 -1.58 -9.20
N ARG A 116 7.91 -1.74 -9.50
CA ARG A 116 8.98 -1.74 -8.48
C ARG A 116 9.08 -0.42 -7.73
N ARG A 117 8.94 0.71 -8.42
CA ARG A 117 8.94 2.04 -7.78
C ARG A 117 7.75 2.25 -6.86
N VAL A 118 6.56 1.80 -7.26
CA VAL A 118 5.37 1.86 -6.40
C VAL A 118 5.59 0.99 -5.15
N GLU A 119 6.08 -0.24 -5.31
CA GLU A 119 6.39 -1.12 -4.16
C GLU A 119 7.46 -0.51 -3.24
N GLU A 120 8.47 0.16 -3.79
CA GLU A 120 9.49 0.87 -3.02
C GLU A 120 8.92 2.04 -2.23
N ILE A 121 8.06 2.86 -2.85
CA ILE A 121 7.36 3.97 -2.19
C ILE A 121 6.47 3.44 -1.05
N ASP A 122 5.63 2.43 -1.32
CA ASP A 122 4.75 1.83 -0.32
C ASP A 122 5.56 1.28 0.87
N ARG A 123 6.72 0.69 0.58
CA ARG A 123 7.67 0.20 1.59
C ARG A 123 8.27 1.33 2.41
N GLU A 124 8.67 2.43 1.79
CA GLU A 124 9.21 3.59 2.48
C GLU A 124 8.17 4.24 3.39
N GLU A 125 6.93 4.38 2.92
CA GLU A 125 5.81 4.91 3.70
C GLU A 125 5.50 4.02 4.91
N ALA A 126 5.42 2.70 4.73
CA ALA A 126 5.20 1.75 5.82
C ALA A 126 6.32 1.83 6.88
N VAL A 127 7.59 1.93 6.46
CA VAL A 127 8.72 2.11 7.38
C VAL A 127 8.65 3.46 8.11
N ALA A 128 8.24 4.52 7.42
CA ALA A 128 8.09 5.85 8.01
C ALA A 128 6.97 5.87 9.07
N GLU A 129 5.84 5.23 8.81
CA GLU A 129 4.74 5.10 9.75
C GLU A 129 5.17 4.35 11.02
N LEU A 130 5.85 3.21 10.88
CA LEU A 130 6.39 2.45 12.01
C LEU A 130 7.40 3.26 12.84
N LYS A 131 8.28 4.04 12.18
CA LYS A 131 9.22 4.93 12.88
C LYS A 131 8.50 6.04 13.63
N ARG A 132 7.48 6.65 13.01
CA ARG A 132 6.65 7.68 13.65
C ARG A 132 5.98 7.08 14.88
N GLU A 133 5.43 5.88 14.76
CA GLU A 133 4.80 5.15 15.87
C GLU A 133 5.72 4.94 17.07
N ALA A 134 6.95 4.47 16.82
CA ALA A 134 7.92 4.25 17.88
C ALA A 134 8.40 5.58 18.50
N THR A 135 8.58 6.62 17.67
CA THR A 135 9.06 7.92 18.11
C THR A 135 8.08 8.55 19.10
N TRP A 136 6.78 8.62 18.76
CA TRP A 136 5.80 9.27 19.62
C TRP A 136 5.60 8.52 20.95
N ARG A 137 5.60 7.17 20.94
CA ARG A 137 5.53 6.35 22.17
C ARG A 137 6.67 6.67 23.12
N THR A 138 7.87 6.73 22.55
CA THR A 138 9.11 7.03 23.29
C THR A 138 9.06 8.45 23.85
N SER A 139 8.61 9.43 23.05
CA SER A 139 8.46 10.83 23.50
C SER A 139 7.50 10.96 24.68
N ILE A 140 6.35 10.28 24.64
CA ILE A 140 5.37 10.31 25.75
C ILE A 140 5.97 9.71 27.03
N ALA A 141 6.63 8.55 26.93
CA ALA A 141 7.26 7.91 28.09
C ALA A 141 8.38 8.77 28.68
N ILE A 142 9.22 9.39 27.84
CA ILE A 142 10.27 10.32 28.29
C ILE A 142 9.65 11.55 28.97
N ALA A 143 8.58 12.11 28.41
CA ALA A 143 7.89 13.26 29.01
C ALA A 143 7.32 12.93 30.40
N ALA A 144 6.73 11.74 30.58
CA ALA A 144 6.25 11.27 31.88
C ALA A 144 7.40 11.07 32.89
N SER A 145 8.52 10.48 32.45
CA SER A 145 9.72 10.34 33.27
C SER A 145 10.27 11.71 33.72
N ALA A 146 10.37 12.66 32.80
CA ALA A 146 10.81 14.02 33.11
C ALA A 146 9.84 14.76 34.05
N GLY A 147 8.53 14.57 33.89
CA GLY A 147 7.50 15.15 34.76
C GLY A 147 7.63 14.66 36.20
N LEU A 148 7.89 13.37 36.40
CA LEU A 148 8.13 12.78 37.72
C LEU A 148 9.43 13.30 38.35
N LEU A 149 10.51 13.43 37.58
CA LEU A 149 11.75 14.03 38.09
C LEU A 149 11.58 15.51 38.44
N ALA A 150 10.79 16.25 37.66
CA ALA A 150 10.48 17.64 37.96
C ALA A 150 9.70 17.78 39.27
N ALA A 151 8.88 16.80 39.66
CA ALA A 151 8.14 16.79 40.92
C ALA A 151 9.01 16.82 42.18
N LEU A 152 10.28 16.43 42.06
CA LEU A 152 11.28 16.47 43.14
C LEU A 152 11.65 17.91 43.55
N LEU A 153 11.41 18.88 42.67
CA LEU A 153 11.59 20.29 42.98
C LEU A 153 10.40 20.80 43.83
N ASN A 154 10.60 21.93 44.51
CA ASN A 154 9.52 22.56 45.30
C ASN A 154 8.58 23.35 44.37
N TRP A 155 7.52 22.70 43.89
CA TRP A 155 6.49 23.32 43.06
C TRP A 155 5.26 23.73 43.89
N PRO A 156 4.45 24.69 43.41
CA PRO A 156 3.17 25.04 44.02
C PRO A 156 2.22 23.83 44.06
N ALA A 157 1.35 23.78 45.08
CA ALA A 157 0.46 22.64 45.33
C ALA A 157 -0.37 22.20 44.10
N GLY A 158 -0.80 23.14 43.25
CA GLY A 158 -1.56 22.85 42.04
C GLY A 158 -0.82 22.04 40.97
N TYR A 159 0.52 22.09 40.95
CA TYR A 159 1.35 21.34 40.02
C TYR A 159 1.17 19.82 40.20
N TYR A 160 1.12 19.36 41.45
CA TYR A 160 1.00 17.93 41.77
C TYR A 160 -0.33 17.33 41.31
N GLY A 161 -1.42 18.10 41.33
CA GLY A 161 -2.71 17.68 40.79
C GLY A 161 -2.68 17.50 39.28
N LEU A 162 -2.11 18.48 38.56
CA LEU A 162 -1.96 18.42 37.10
C LEU A 162 -1.04 17.26 36.67
N MET A 163 0.07 17.07 37.38
CA MET A 163 1.02 15.98 37.11
C MET A 163 0.35 14.61 37.25
N ARG A 164 -0.44 14.39 38.32
CA ARG A 164 -1.19 13.15 38.52
C ARG A 164 -2.16 12.88 37.37
N LEU A 165 -2.89 13.89 36.91
CA LEU A 165 -3.77 13.77 35.75
C LEU A 165 -2.99 13.41 34.48
N MET A 166 -1.86 14.09 34.23
CA MET A 166 -1.00 13.84 33.08
C MET A 166 -0.43 12.42 33.09
N LEU A 167 0.00 11.92 34.26
CA LEU A 167 0.48 10.54 34.42
C LEU A 167 -0.61 9.51 34.22
N LEU A 168 -1.82 9.75 34.76
CA LEU A 168 -2.97 8.87 34.53
C LEU A 168 -3.27 8.73 33.04
N VAL A 169 -3.39 9.85 32.33
CA VAL A 169 -3.64 9.87 30.87
C VAL A 169 -2.51 9.14 30.13
N THR A 170 -1.25 9.39 30.52
CA THR A 170 -0.09 8.73 29.91
C THR A 170 -0.13 7.22 30.12
N CYS A 171 -0.45 6.74 31.32
CA CYS A 171 -0.58 5.31 31.60
C CYS A 171 -1.69 4.65 30.77
N VAL A 172 -2.84 5.31 30.61
CA VAL A 172 -3.95 4.79 29.79
C VAL A 172 -3.54 4.70 28.33
N VAL A 173 -2.98 5.78 27.76
CA VAL A 173 -2.52 5.81 26.36
C VAL A 173 -1.46 4.74 26.10
N LEU A 174 -0.41 4.69 26.94
CA LEU A 174 0.64 3.68 26.79
C LEU A 174 0.11 2.26 27.04
N GLY A 175 -0.83 2.07 27.95
CA GLY A 175 -1.45 0.77 28.23
C GLY A 175 -2.20 0.21 27.03
N VAL A 176 -2.98 1.05 26.34
CA VAL A 176 -3.67 0.66 25.09
C VAL A 176 -2.67 0.26 24.01
N LEU A 177 -1.56 0.98 23.88
CA LEU A 177 -0.53 0.69 22.88
C LEU A 177 0.24 -0.61 23.18
N VAL A 178 0.58 -0.82 24.46
CA VAL A 178 1.22 -2.05 24.92
C VAL A 178 0.31 -3.25 24.70
N HIS A 179 -1.00 -3.09 24.91
CA HIS A 179 -1.99 -4.14 24.66
C HIS A 179 -2.14 -4.48 23.17
N ARG A 180 -2.02 -3.48 22.28
CA ARG A 180 -2.06 -3.67 20.81
C ARG A 180 -0.77 -4.27 20.24
N ALA A 181 0.32 -4.32 21.01
CA ALA A 181 1.55 -4.94 20.54
C ALA A 181 1.36 -6.46 20.40
N THR A 182 1.86 -7.04 19.30
CA THR A 182 1.67 -8.46 18.91
C THR A 182 2.05 -9.48 19.98
N ALA A 183 2.95 -9.13 20.89
CA ALA A 183 3.23 -9.89 22.10
C ALA A 183 3.08 -8.95 23.29
N CYS A 184 1.87 -8.90 23.86
CA CYS A 184 1.55 -8.10 25.04
C CYS A 184 2.50 -8.49 26.18
N PRO A 185 3.43 -7.61 26.54
CA PRO A 185 4.37 -7.86 27.61
C PRO A 185 3.66 -7.57 28.94
N TRP A 186 3.08 -8.60 29.52
CA TRP A 186 2.38 -8.54 30.82
C TRP A 186 3.08 -7.69 31.89
N PRO A 187 4.43 -7.73 32.07
CA PRO A 187 5.10 -6.89 33.07
C PRO A 187 4.92 -5.39 32.85
N TRP A 188 4.93 -4.91 31.60
CA TRP A 188 4.75 -3.48 31.30
C TRP A 188 3.31 -3.04 31.51
N PHE A 189 2.34 -3.89 31.15
CA PHE A 189 0.92 -3.60 31.37
C PHE A 189 0.61 -3.50 32.87
N PHE A 190 1.08 -4.46 33.67
CA PHE A 190 0.93 -4.41 35.12
C PHE A 190 1.64 -3.21 35.76
N GLY A 191 2.85 -2.88 35.30
CA GLY A 191 3.56 -1.69 35.76
C GLY A 191 2.80 -0.39 35.49
N LEU A 192 2.24 -0.24 34.29
CA LEU A 192 1.42 0.92 33.92
C LEU A 192 0.14 1.00 34.76
N ALA A 193 -0.51 -0.13 35.03
CA ALA A 193 -1.69 -0.19 35.90
C ALA A 193 -1.36 0.20 37.34
N LEU A 194 -0.22 -0.25 37.87
CA LEU A 194 0.25 0.11 39.21
C LEU A 194 0.55 1.61 39.32
N VAL A 195 1.26 2.18 38.33
CA VAL A 195 1.53 3.63 38.28
C VAL A 195 0.22 4.42 38.14
N ALA A 196 -0.71 3.99 37.29
CA ALA A 196 -2.02 4.63 37.16
C ALA A 196 -2.80 4.65 38.48
N LEU A 197 -2.65 3.61 39.31
CA LEU A 197 -3.31 3.51 40.61
C LEU A 197 -2.64 4.42 41.65
N ILE A 198 -1.31 4.41 41.74
CA ILE A 198 -0.55 5.20 42.73
C ILE A 198 -0.71 6.71 42.48
N TRP A 199 -0.62 7.15 41.23
CA TRP A 199 -0.72 8.56 40.85
C TRP A 199 -2.14 8.97 40.42
N ASN A 200 -3.18 8.22 40.82
CA ASN A 200 -4.56 8.53 40.45
C ASN A 200 -5.05 9.82 41.15
N PRO A 201 -5.48 10.86 40.43
CA PRO A 201 -6.07 12.06 41.04
C PRO A 201 -7.41 11.81 41.74
N VAL A 202 -8.15 10.77 41.35
CA VAL A 202 -9.49 10.45 41.90
C VAL A 202 -9.39 9.81 43.28
N VAL A 203 -8.36 9.00 43.51
CA VAL A 203 -8.11 8.33 44.80
C VAL A 203 -6.76 8.82 45.32
N PRO A 204 -6.69 10.04 45.90
CA PRO A 204 -5.43 10.60 46.35
C PRO A 204 -4.89 9.83 47.55
N ILE A 205 -3.68 9.29 47.40
CA ILE A 205 -2.92 8.74 48.52
C ILE A 205 -2.27 9.90 49.26
N TRP A 206 -2.54 10.00 50.57
CA TRP A 206 -1.94 11.01 51.44
C TRP A 206 -0.66 10.44 52.04
N MET A 207 0.49 10.97 51.59
CA MET A 207 1.82 10.59 52.04
C MET A 207 2.67 11.84 52.23
N SER A 208 3.65 11.79 53.13
CA SER A 208 4.61 12.87 53.31
C SER A 208 5.43 13.07 52.03
N ARG A 209 5.94 14.29 51.81
CA ARG A 209 6.80 14.61 50.65
C ARG A 209 8.01 13.67 50.56
N GLU A 210 8.59 13.32 51.70
CA GLU A 210 9.72 12.40 51.80
C GLU A 210 9.40 10.99 51.32
N ALA A 211 8.16 10.52 51.54
CA ALA A 211 7.71 9.22 51.05
C ALA A 211 7.36 9.23 49.55
N TRP A 212 7.00 10.40 48.98
CA TRP A 212 6.74 10.54 47.54
C TRP A 212 8.00 10.53 46.69
N ILE A 213 9.11 11.09 47.18
CA ILE A 213 10.40 11.13 46.46
C ILE A 213 10.83 9.75 45.91
N PRO A 214 10.90 8.67 46.72
CA PRO A 214 11.31 7.37 46.20
C PRO A 214 10.31 6.79 45.19
N LEU A 215 9.01 7.06 45.35
CA LEU A 215 7.99 6.65 44.39
C LEU A 215 8.15 7.39 43.05
N ASP A 216 8.34 8.71 43.07
CA ASP A 216 8.52 9.51 41.86
C ASP A 216 9.79 9.08 41.10
N VAL A 217 10.88 8.80 41.82
CA VAL A 217 12.11 8.24 41.22
C VAL A 217 11.86 6.85 40.62
N ALA A 218 11.16 5.96 41.33
CA ALA A 218 10.85 4.62 40.82
C ALA A 218 9.97 4.68 39.56
N GLY A 219 8.96 5.55 39.54
CA GLY A 219 8.12 5.80 38.38
C GLY A 219 8.91 6.38 37.20
N ALA A 220 9.82 7.32 37.46
CA ALA A 220 10.67 7.92 36.43
C ALA A 220 11.58 6.87 35.77
N VAL A 221 12.18 5.99 36.58
CA VAL A 221 12.99 4.85 36.10
C VAL A 221 12.12 3.89 35.29
N PHE A 222 10.92 3.54 35.77
CA PHE A 222 10.00 2.67 35.06
C PHE A 222 9.67 3.20 33.65
N PHE A 223 9.29 4.48 33.52
CA PHE A 223 9.01 5.08 32.21
C PHE A 223 10.25 5.17 31.32
N ALA A 224 11.44 5.42 31.88
CA ALA A 224 12.69 5.41 31.12
C ALA A 224 13.04 4.02 30.59
N MET A 225 12.82 2.97 31.39
CA MET A 225 12.99 1.58 30.96
C MET A 225 11.96 1.20 29.88
N LEU A 226 10.70 1.63 30.04
CA LEU A 226 9.64 1.42 29.05
C LEU A 226 9.99 2.08 27.70
N ALA A 227 10.52 3.30 27.73
CA ALA A 227 11.00 4.03 26.55
C ALA A 227 12.20 3.33 25.88
N SER A 228 13.10 2.74 26.67
CA SER A 228 14.24 1.98 26.15
C SER A 228 13.80 0.67 25.51
N TRP A 229 12.84 -0.01 26.12
CA TRP A 229 12.23 -1.22 25.57
C TRP A 229 11.46 -0.96 24.29
N SER A 230 10.73 0.16 24.18
CA SER A 230 9.94 0.50 22.99
C SER A 230 10.82 0.77 21.76
N LYS A 231 12.03 1.29 21.94
CA LYS A 231 13.00 1.49 20.84
C LYS A 231 13.48 0.17 20.22
N GLY A 232 13.62 -0.88 21.02
CA GLY A 232 14.20 -2.17 20.58
C GLY A 232 13.27 -3.07 19.76
N ARG A 233 11.97 -2.77 19.69
CA ARG A 233 10.97 -3.59 18.98
C ARG A 233 10.42 -2.96 17.69
N LEU A 234 11.13 -1.98 17.12
CA LEU A 234 10.86 -1.54 15.77
C LEU A 234 10.88 -2.77 14.83
N PRO A 235 9.85 -3.00 14.00
CA PRO A 235 9.84 -4.10 13.04
C PRO A 235 10.83 -3.78 11.91
N SER A 236 12.12 -3.94 12.16
CA SER A 236 13.14 -3.80 11.10
C SER A 236 13.00 -4.92 10.04
N LYS A 237 12.21 -5.96 10.32
CA LYS A 237 12.05 -7.15 9.48
C LYS A 237 10.64 -7.40 8.94
N ALA A 238 9.65 -6.56 9.24
CA ALA A 238 8.26 -6.85 8.85
C ALA A 238 7.79 -5.94 7.72
N LEU A 239 8.34 -6.15 6.53
CA LEU A 239 7.46 -6.22 5.38
C LEU A 239 7.43 -7.69 5.01
N PRO A 240 6.26 -8.36 5.06
CA PRO A 240 6.17 -9.66 4.42
C PRO A 240 6.70 -9.45 3.01
N ARG A 241 7.69 -10.26 2.59
CA ARG A 241 7.91 -10.47 1.16
C ARG A 241 6.53 -10.83 0.67
N THR A 242 5.87 -9.92 -0.05
CA THR A 242 4.69 -10.27 -0.84
C THR A 242 5.19 -11.43 -1.69
N GLN A 243 4.86 -12.64 -1.26
CA GLN A 243 5.09 -13.80 -2.10
C GLN A 243 4.21 -13.50 -3.28
N SER A 244 4.86 -13.10 -4.37
CA SER A 244 4.26 -13.02 -5.69
C SER A 244 3.58 -14.37 -5.89
N ILE A 245 2.27 -14.39 -5.72
CA ILE A 245 1.43 -15.48 -6.19
C ILE A 245 1.58 -15.39 -7.71
N LEU A 246 2.53 -16.16 -8.22
CA LEU A 246 2.61 -16.58 -9.62
C LEU A 246 1.89 -17.91 -9.72
#